data_AF-A0A931IPK6-F1
#
_entry.id   AF-A0A931IPK6-F1
#
_cell.length_a   1.000
_cell.length_b   1.000
_cell.length_c   1.000
_cell.angle_alpha   90.00
_cell.angle_beta   90.00
_cell.angle_gamma   90.00
#
_symmetry.space_group_name_H-M   'P 1'
#
loop_
_entity.id
_entity.type
_entity.pdbx_description
1 polymer ?
#
loop_
_entity_poly.entity_id
_entity_poly.type
_entity_poly.pdbx_seq_one_letter_code
_entity_poly.pdbx_strand_id
1 'polypeptide(L)'
;MNWIAVQPYYKVERKLNGLEMKTIRDDRIMYLYANKIVTAHREFEIEDVHDLSFRQMGGDEGILYLHTKQGVFSYTLQGDTTAFIQSFRDLT
;
A
#
# COMPACT_ATOMS: atom_id res chain seq x y z
N MET A 1 18.35 3.17 -9.44
CA MET A 1 17.49 3.81 -8.42
C MET A 1 17.25 2.79 -7.34
N ASN A 2 17.73 3.05 -6.12
CA ASN A 2 17.63 2.12 -5.00
C ASN A 2 16.41 2.49 -4.15
N TRP A 3 15.48 1.56 -4.00
CA TRP A 3 14.40 1.67 -3.02
C TRP A 3 14.93 1.31 -1.63
N ILE A 4 14.39 1.95 -0.60
CA ILE A 4 14.71 1.72 0.81
C ILE A 4 13.93 0.51 1.33
N ALA A 5 12.64 0.43 0.98
CA ALA A 5 11.75 -0.65 1.39
C ALA A 5 10.74 -0.99 0.30
N VAL A 6 10.19 -2.21 0.36
CA VAL A 6 9.19 -2.73 -0.58
C VAL A 6 8.05 -3.34 0.22
N GLN A 7 6.81 -3.03 -0.18
CA GLN A 7 5.61 -3.63 0.39
C GLN A 7 4.70 -4.18 -0.70
N PRO A 8 4.48 -5.50 -0.78
CA PRO A 8 3.45 -6.10 -1.61
C PRO A 8 2.06 -5.70 -1.13
N TYR A 9 1.17 -5.41 -2.07
CA TYR A 9 -0.24 -5.15 -1.82
C TYR A 9 -1.09 -5.75 -2.93
N TYR A 10 -2.41 -5.82 -2.74
CA TYR A 10 -3.28 -6.35 -3.78
C TYR A 10 -4.58 -5.58 -3.89
N LYS A 11 -5.22 -5.69 -5.05
CA LYS A 11 -6.59 -5.24 -5.28
C LYS A 11 -7.46 -6.43 -5.65
N VAL A 12 -8.58 -6.59 -4.95
CA VAL A 12 -9.60 -7.56 -5.32
C VAL A 12 -10.63 -6.86 -6.20
N GLU A 13 -10.82 -7.38 -7.41
CA GLU A 13 -11.89 -6.98 -8.33
C GLU A 13 -12.88 -8.13 -8.48
N ARG A 14 -14.17 -7.85 -8.28
CA ARG A 14 -15.24 -8.80 -8.57
C ARG A 14 -15.83 -8.43 -9.92
N LYS A 15 -15.66 -9.31 -10.91
CA LYS A 15 -16.24 -9.13 -12.25
C LYS A 15 -17.38 -10.11 -12.42
N LEU A 16 -18.52 -9.59 -12.86
CA LEU A 16 -19.68 -10.38 -13.23
C LEU A 16 -19.59 -10.67 -14.73
N ASN A 17 -19.53 -11.95 -15.11
CA ASN A 17 -19.53 -12.37 -16.50
C ASN A 17 -20.75 -13.26 -16.74
N GLY A 18 -21.83 -12.65 -17.27
CA GLY A 18 -23.13 -13.33 -17.36
C GLY A 18 -23.69 -13.64 -15.98
N LEU A 19 -23.90 -14.92 -15.68
CA LEU A 19 -24.37 -15.39 -14.37
C LEU A 19 -23.23 -15.75 -13.40
N GLU A 20 -21.97 -15.75 -13.86
CA GLU A 20 -20.81 -16.13 -13.04
C GLU A 20 -20.14 -14.90 -12.42
N MET A 21 -19.76 -15.04 -11.14
CA MET A 21 -18.96 -14.05 -10.44
C MET A 21 -17.52 -14.54 -10.36
N LYS A 22 -16.60 -13.83 -11.01
CA LYS A 22 -15.17 -14.11 -10.95
C LYS A 22 -14.48 -13.11 -10.04
N THR A 23 -13.81 -13.61 -9.02
CA THR A 23 -12.91 -12.81 -8.17
C THR A 23 -11.53 -12.82 -8.79
N ILE A 24 -10.99 -11.65 -9.10
CA ILE A 24 -9.63 -11.47 -9.62
C ILE A 24 -8.82 -10.72 -8.57
N ARG A 25 -7.72 -11.33 -8.14
CA ARG A 25 -6.70 -10.70 -7.32
C ARG A 25 -5.62 -10.13 -8.25
N ASP A 26 -5.37 -8.84 -8.11
CA ASP A 26 -4.31 -8.13 -8.82
C ASP A 26 -3.21 -7.75 -7.83
N ASP A 27 -2.11 -8.50 -7.87
CA ASP A 27 -0.94 -8.31 -7.00
C ASP A 27 -0.05 -7.18 -7.52
N ARG A 28 0.35 -6.30 -6.59
CA ARG A 28 1.02 -5.04 -6.88
C ARG A 28 2.14 -4.80 -5.88
N ILE A 29 3.05 -3.90 -6.23
CA ILE A 29 4.20 -3.56 -5.39
C ILE A 29 4.20 -2.07 -5.09
N MET A 30 4.43 -1.73 -3.82
CA MET A 30 4.71 -0.39 -3.34
C MET A 30 6.21 -0.28 -3.01
N TYR A 31 6.84 0.78 -3.48
CA TYR A 31 8.26 1.08 -3.25
C TYR A 31 8.39 2.37 -2.44
N LEU A 32 9.21 2.32 -1.39
CA LEU A 32 9.67 3.51 -0.67
C LEU A 32 11.03 3.91 -1.22
N TYR A 33 11.14 5.14 -1.69
CA TYR A 33 12.39 5.81 -2.05
C TYR A 33 12.66 6.95 -1.04
N ALA A 34 13.88 7.48 -1.07
CA ALA A 34 14.28 8.57 -0.17
C ALA A 34 13.44 9.84 -0.30
N ASN A 35 12.80 10.07 -1.45
CA ASN A 35 12.00 11.27 -1.69
C ASN A 35 10.53 10.98 -2.01
N LYS A 36 10.12 9.70 -2.18
CA LYS A 36 8.75 9.38 -2.58
C LYS A 36 8.34 7.96 -2.27
N ILE A 37 7.03 7.74 -2.22
CA ILE A 37 6.40 6.42 -2.24
C ILE A 37 5.76 6.21 -3.62
N VAL A 38 6.09 5.10 -4.28
CA VAL A 38 5.54 4.74 -5.60
C VAL A 38 4.67 3.50 -5.47
N THR A 39 3.46 3.57 -5.99
CA THR A 39 2.51 2.46 -6.09
C THR A 39 2.21 2.18 -7.56
N ALA A 40 1.43 1.14 -7.87
CA ALA A 40 1.12 0.79 -9.26
C ALA A 40 0.41 1.92 -10.05
N HIS A 41 -0.28 2.84 -9.38
CA HIS A 41 -1.12 3.88 -10.04
C HIS A 41 -0.89 5.30 -9.53
N ARG A 42 -0.04 5.49 -8.52
CA ARG A 42 0.19 6.79 -7.86
C ARG A 42 1.61 6.89 -7.34
N GLU A 43 2.14 8.10 -7.36
CA GLU A 43 3.36 8.49 -6.66
C GLU A 43 3.01 9.57 -5.64
N PHE A 44 3.68 9.51 -4.48
CA PHE A 44 3.51 10.47 -3.40
C PHE A 44 4.90 10.99 -3.03
N GLU A 45 5.16 12.28 -3.17
CA GLU A 45 6.39 12.87 -2.62
C GLU A 45 6.38 12.71 -1.10
N ILE A 46 7.53 12.39 -0.52
CA ILE A 46 7.63 12.04 0.90
C ILE A 46 7.22 13.20 1.80
N GLU A 47 7.50 14.42 1.38
CA GLU A 47 7.10 15.67 2.06
C GLU A 47 5.59 15.88 2.14
N ASP A 48 4.82 15.25 1.24
CA ASP A 48 3.36 15.29 1.21
C ASP A 48 2.72 14.12 1.98
N VAL A 49 3.50 13.18 2.51
CA VAL A 49 3.03 12.05 3.33
C VAL A 49 3.30 12.35 4.80
N HIS A 50 2.23 12.48 5.59
CA HIS A 50 2.32 12.88 7.00
C HIS A 50 2.46 11.69 7.94
N ASP A 51 1.82 10.57 7.63
CA ASP A 51 1.85 9.37 8.46
C ASP A 51 1.47 8.11 7.67
N LEU A 52 1.95 6.97 8.15
CA LEU A 52 1.55 5.64 7.72
C LEU A 52 0.95 4.88 8.91
N SER A 53 -0.32 4.48 8.79
CA SER A 53 -0.97 3.67 9.81
C SER A 53 -1.48 2.35 9.25
N PHE A 54 -1.30 1.26 10.00
CA PHE A 54 -1.75 -0.07 9.62
C PHE A 54 -2.85 -0.55 10.54
N ARG A 55 -3.94 -1.03 9.94
CA ARG A 55 -5.05 -1.65 10.65
C ARG A 55 -5.18 -3.12 10.23
N GLN A 56 -4.91 -4.02 11.16
CA GLN A 56 -5.16 -5.45 10.95
C GLN A 56 -6.68 -5.72 10.88
N MET A 57 -7.09 -6.54 9.92
CA MET A 57 -8.50 -6.90 9.66
C MET A 57 -8.82 -8.34 10.05
N GLY A 58 -7.81 -9.23 10.05
CA GLY A 58 -7.92 -10.62 10.48
C GLY A 58 -6.86 -11.50 9.81
N GLY A 59 -6.34 -12.50 10.54
CA GLY A 59 -5.20 -13.29 10.06
C GLY A 59 -4.01 -12.40 9.69
N ASP A 60 -3.42 -12.67 8.53
CA ASP A 60 -2.30 -11.89 7.98
C ASP A 60 -2.75 -10.72 7.08
N GLU A 61 -4.04 -10.37 7.07
CA GLU A 61 -4.56 -9.29 6.23
C GLU A 61 -4.80 -8.00 7.00
N GLY A 62 -4.55 -6.88 6.33
CA GLY A 62 -4.84 -5.56 6.88
C GLY A 62 -4.86 -4.46 5.83
N ILE A 63 -5.10 -3.25 6.31
CA ILE A 63 -5.16 -2.04 5.47
C ILE A 63 -4.07 -1.09 5.94
N LEU A 64 -3.19 -0.72 5.03
CA LEU A 64 -2.26 0.39 5.20
C LEU A 64 -2.93 1.67 4.71
N TYR A 65 -2.92 2.69 5.56
CA TYR A 65 -3.41 4.03 5.28
C TYR A 65 -2.22 4.97 5.11
N LEU A 66 -2.13 5.60 3.94
CA LEU A 66 -1.22 6.71 3.66
C LEU A 66 -1.99 8.00 3.94
N HIS A 67 -1.62 8.70 5.01
CA HIS A 67 -2.17 10.02 5.32
C HIS A 67 -1.33 11.05 4.58
N THR A 68 -1.91 11.68 3.56
CA THR A 68 -1.21 12.65 2.72
C THR A 68 -1.88 14.01 2.80
N LYS A 69 -1.20 15.04 2.32
CA LYS A 69 -1.75 16.39 2.18
C LYS A 69 -3.04 16.45 1.34
N GLN A 70 -3.23 15.50 0.41
CA GLN A 70 -4.40 15.42 -0.48
C GLN A 70 -5.52 14.54 0.07
N GLY A 71 -5.32 13.92 1.24
CA GLY A 71 -6.27 13.01 1.87
C GLY A 71 -5.65 11.63 2.18
N VAL A 72 -6.52 10.68 2.53
CA VAL A 72 -6.10 9.34 2.96
C VAL A 72 -6.27 8.34 1.82
N PHE A 73 -5.20 7.60 1.51
CA PHE A 73 -5.22 6.51 0.54
C PHE A 73 -5.07 5.17 1.26
N SER A 74 -5.86 4.17 0.87
CA SER A 74 -5.87 2.85 1.51
C SER A 74 -5.40 1.74 0.57
N TYR A 75 -4.59 0.85 1.12
CA TYR A 75 -3.99 -0.28 0.40
C TYR A 75 -4.20 -1.56 1.22
N THR A 76 -4.82 -2.56 0.60
CA THR A 76 -4.99 -3.88 1.23
C THR A 76 -3.69 -4.66 1.10
N LEU A 77 -3.15 -5.07 2.24
CA LEU A 77 -1.88 -5.80 2.34
C LEU A 77 -2.13 -7.21 2.87
N GLN A 78 -1.20 -8.10 2.55
CA GLN A 78 -1.09 -9.41 3.17
C GLN A 78 0.34 -9.56 3.71
N GLY A 79 0.47 -9.99 4.96
CA GLY A 79 1.73 -10.19 5.65
C GLY A 79 2.20 -8.99 6.48
N ASP A 80 3.44 -9.09 6.96
CA ASP A 80 4.06 -8.10 7.82
C ASP A 80 4.35 -6.79 7.07
N THR A 81 3.91 -5.67 7.65
CA THR A 81 4.10 -4.29 7.13
C THR A 81 5.03 -3.46 8.02
N THR A 82 5.49 -4.04 9.14
CA THR A 82 6.25 -3.35 10.18
C THR A 82 7.55 -2.78 9.65
N ALA A 83 8.29 -3.56 8.84
CA ALA A 83 9.53 -3.11 8.24
C ALA A 83 9.34 -1.89 7.34
N PHE A 84 8.28 -1.87 6.52
CA PHE A 84 8.00 -0.77 5.60
C PHE A 84 7.66 0.52 6.36
N ILE A 85 6.81 0.44 7.39
CA ILE A 85 6.45 1.58 8.22
C ILE A 85 7.67 2.09 8.99
N GLN A 86 8.51 1.19 9.51
CA GLN A 86 9.72 1.60 10.21
C GLN A 86 10.69 2.33 9.27
N SER A 87 10.91 1.82 8.06
CA SER A 87 11.74 2.50 7.06
C SER A 87 11.22 3.88 6.66
N PHE A 88 9.89 4.07 6.65
CA PHE A 88 9.30 5.40 6.45
C PHE A 88 9.60 6.33 7.62
N ARG A 89 9.43 5.86 8.86
CA ARG A 89 9.70 6.65 10.08
C ARG A 89 11.17 7.03 10.23
N ASP A 90 12.08 6.19 9.77
CA ASP A 90 13.51 6.49 9.81
C ASP A 90 13.91 7.60 8.80
N LEU A 91 13.04 7.91 7.83
CA LEU A 91 13.24 8.91 6.79
C LEU A 91 12.66 10.29 7.16
N THR A 92 11.64 10.34 8.02
CA THR A 92 10.85 11.54 8.38
C THR A 92 11.10 11.98 9.82
#